data_AF-A0A0A1U2E0-F1
#
_entry.id   AF-A0A0A1U2E0-F1
#
_cell.length_a   1.000
_cell.length_b   1.000
_cell.length_c   1.000
_cell.angle_alpha   90.00
_cell.angle_beta   90.00
_cell.angle_gamma   90.00
#
_symmetry.space_group_name_H-M   'P 1'
#
loop_
_entity.id
_entity.type
_entity.pdbx_description
1 polymer ?
#
loop_
_entity_poly.entity_id
_entity_poly.type
_entity_poly.pdbx_seq_one_letter_code
_entity_poly.pdbx_strand_id
1 'polypeptide(L)'
;MTIGPIFGLFFQILIGAISDHSSFSYGRRRPFMIAGLVVFVIGGVVISCSGIYPLLSINSFEANNTLQIVSDIFFVIGNILWTIGINAIQLSYRAFILDCFDSVDQVRANLIGAFMGGIGQTFYFAVTIIVYVSIQPEVHSTNEQRGMTIARLVGGYVLYVFSLVLLPISVCV
;
A
#
# COMPACT_ATOMS: atom_id res chain seq x y z
N MET A 1 3.33 13.61 8.17
CA MET A 1 3.19 12.13 8.12
C MET A 1 2.09 11.59 9.04
N THR A 2 0.99 12.31 9.27
CA THR A 2 -0.09 11.89 10.22
C THR A 2 -1.40 11.51 9.55
N ILE A 3 -1.51 11.64 8.23
CA ILE A 3 -2.75 11.41 7.48
C ILE A 3 -3.05 9.90 7.36
N GLY A 4 -2.03 9.06 7.12
CA GLY A 4 -2.21 7.61 6.93
C GLY A 4 -2.97 6.90 8.06
N PRO A 5 -2.55 7.03 9.34
CA PRO A 5 -3.24 6.37 10.45
C PRO A 5 -4.67 6.86 10.67
N ILE A 6 -4.94 8.16 10.51
CA ILE A 6 -6.26 8.76 10.72
C ILE A 6 -7.24 8.27 9.65
N PHE A 7 -6.82 8.30 8.38
CA PHE A 7 -7.64 7.79 7.28
C PHE A 7 -7.80 6.28 7.35
N GLY A 8 -6.75 5.53 7.72
CA GLY A 8 -6.84 4.09 7.94
C GLY A 8 -7.90 3.70 8.97
N LEU A 9 -7.99 4.44 10.09
CA LEU A 9 -8.98 4.22 11.15
C LEU A 9 -10.40 4.49 10.65
N PHE A 10 -10.60 5.59 9.92
CA PHE A 10 -11.91 5.96 9.39
C PHE A 10 -12.42 4.95 8.36
N PHE A 11 -11.54 4.50 7.47
CA PHE A 11 -11.88 3.56 6.42
C PHE A 11 -12.06 2.13 6.94
N GLN A 12 -11.31 1.69 7.96
CA GLN A 12 -11.56 0.41 8.62
C GLN A 12 -13.00 0.31 9.14
N ILE A 13 -13.50 1.36 9.78
CA ILE A 13 -14.87 1.42 10.30
C ILE A 13 -15.89 1.41 9.15
N LEU A 14 -15.64 2.20 8.10
CA LEU A 14 -16.55 2.31 6.95
C LEU A 14 -16.66 0.99 6.17
N ILE A 15 -15.53 0.34 5.91
CA ILE A 15 -15.48 -0.94 5.20
C ILE A 15 -16.13 -2.04 6.04
N GLY A 16 -15.91 -2.04 7.36
CA GLY A 16 -16.61 -2.95 8.28
C GLY A 16 -18.13 -2.80 8.18
N ALA A 17 -18.65 -1.58 8.25
CA ALA A 17 -20.08 -1.31 8.14
C ALA A 17 -20.69 -1.70 6.78
N ILE A 18 -19.97 -1.44 5.68
CA ILE A 18 -20.43 -1.81 4.33
C ILE A 18 -20.36 -3.34 4.13
N SER A 19 -19.37 -4.00 4.74
CA SER A 19 -19.21 -5.45 4.70
C SER A 19 -20.38 -6.20 5.35
N ASP A 20 -20.96 -5.63 6.40
CA ASP A 20 -22.07 -6.26 7.12
C ASP A 20 -23.39 -6.21 6.35
N HIS A 21 -23.57 -5.24 5.45
CA HIS A 21 -24.80 -5.03 4.69
C HIS A 21 -24.86 -5.71 3.31
N SER A 22 -23.79 -6.38 2.88
CA SER A 22 -23.69 -6.86 1.50
C SER A 22 -23.88 -8.37 1.38
N SER A 23 -24.90 -8.79 0.63
CA SER A 23 -25.23 -10.18 0.34
C SER A 23 -24.80 -10.57 -1.09
N PHE A 24 -23.53 -10.91 -1.28
CA PHE A 24 -23.03 -11.39 -2.57
C PHE A 24 -23.11 -12.92 -2.71
N SER A 25 -23.40 -13.41 -3.92
CA SER A 25 -23.57 -14.86 -4.19
C SER A 25 -22.25 -15.66 -4.16
N TYR A 26 -21.09 -15.00 -4.17
CA TYR A 26 -19.75 -15.60 -4.08
C TYR A 26 -19.28 -15.85 -2.63
N GLY A 27 -20.19 -15.69 -1.65
CA GLY A 27 -19.92 -15.77 -0.22
C GLY A 27 -19.72 -14.38 0.41
N ARG A 28 -20.05 -14.22 1.70
CA ARG A 28 -20.15 -12.90 2.35
C ARG A 28 -18.83 -12.13 2.46
N ARG A 29 -17.67 -12.82 2.51
CA ARG A 29 -16.37 -12.21 2.89
C ARG A 29 -15.30 -12.15 1.79
N ARG A 30 -15.32 -13.08 0.83
CA ARG A 30 -14.39 -13.10 -0.32
C ARG A 30 -14.47 -11.89 -1.26
N PRO A 31 -15.66 -11.33 -1.61
CA PRO A 31 -15.72 -10.18 -2.51
C PRO A 31 -15.14 -8.91 -1.88
N PHE A 32 -15.17 -8.77 -0.55
CA PHE A 32 -14.53 -7.64 0.14
C PHE A 32 -13.02 -7.72 0.11
N MET A 33 -12.47 -8.92 0.26
CA MET A 33 -11.03 -9.15 0.12
C MET A 33 -10.55 -8.82 -1.31
N ILE A 34 -11.32 -9.21 -2.33
CA ILE A 34 -11.02 -8.91 -3.74
C ILE A 34 -11.20 -7.41 -4.04
N ALA A 35 -12.25 -6.77 -3.50
CA ALA A 35 -12.44 -5.33 -3.67
C ALA A 35 -11.28 -4.54 -3.03
N GLY A 36 -10.87 -4.94 -1.82
CA GLY A 36 -9.69 -4.39 -1.14
C GLY A 36 -8.41 -4.57 -1.95
N LEU A 37 -8.20 -5.76 -2.52
CA LEU A 37 -7.11 -6.07 -3.46
C LEU A 37 -7.10 -5.13 -4.67
N VAL A 38 -8.25 -4.94 -5.31
CA VAL A 38 -8.34 -4.06 -6.50
C VAL A 38 -8.00 -2.61 -6.13
N VAL A 39 -8.58 -2.09 -5.06
CA VAL A 39 -8.30 -0.71 -4.58
C VAL A 39 -6.82 -0.57 -4.20
N PHE A 40 -6.26 -1.59 -3.56
CA PHE A 40 -4.86 -1.64 -3.17
C PHE A 40 -3.93 -1.56 -4.41
N VAL A 41 -4.18 -2.38 -5.43
CA VAL A 41 -3.40 -2.41 -6.67
C VAL A 41 -3.50 -1.08 -7.42
N ILE A 42 -4.71 -0.52 -7.51
CA ILE A 42 -4.92 0.80 -8.11
C ILE A 42 -4.11 1.87 -7.37
N GLY A 43 -4.12 1.86 -6.04
CA GLY A 43 -3.31 2.77 -5.23
C GLY A 43 -1.81 2.65 -5.54
N GLY A 44 -1.28 1.43 -5.60
CA GLY A 44 0.12 1.17 -5.95
C GLY A 44 0.49 1.63 -7.36
N VAL A 45 -0.39 1.45 -8.34
CA VAL A 45 -0.19 1.93 -9.72
C VAL A 45 -0.18 3.47 -9.76
N VAL A 46 -1.11 4.13 -9.07
CA VAL A 46 -1.17 5.61 -9.00
C VAL A 46 0.10 6.18 -8.37
N ILE A 47 0.59 5.57 -7.28
CA ILE A 47 1.87 5.96 -6.66
C ILE A 47 3.03 5.79 -7.66
N SER A 48 3.10 4.66 -8.36
CA SER A 48 4.16 4.38 -9.33
C SER A 48 4.15 5.39 -10.49
N CYS A 49 2.97 5.71 -11.02
CA CYS A 49 2.80 6.74 -12.06
C CYS A 49 3.23 8.13 -11.58
N SER A 50 2.95 8.48 -10.31
CA SER A 50 3.38 9.76 -9.72
C SER A 50 4.91 9.87 -9.57
N GLY A 51 5.62 8.73 -9.45
CA GLY A 51 7.09 8.71 -9.40
C GLY A 51 7.77 8.87 -10.76
N ILE A 52 7.09 8.53 -11.86
CA ILE A 52 7.63 8.60 -13.24
C ILE A 52 7.56 10.03 -13.80
N TYR A 53 6.55 10.79 -13.39
CA TYR A 53 6.29 12.13 -13.91
C TYR A 53 7.49 13.11 -13.81
N PRO A 54 8.21 13.21 -12.68
CA PRO A 54 9.32 14.15 -12.56
C PRO A 54 10.58 13.72 -13.33
N LEU A 55 10.68 12.47 -13.80
CA LEU A 55 11.75 12.02 -14.69
C LEU A 55 11.55 12.50 -16.13
N LEU A 56 10.31 12.62 -16.59
CA LEU A 56 9.98 13.10 -17.93
C LEU A 56 10.28 14.60 -18.08
N SER A 57 10.22 15.39 -16.99
CA SER A 57 10.52 16.83 -17.03
C SER A 57 12.00 17.17 -17.02
N ILE A 58 12.92 16.19 -16.93
CA ILE A 58 14.37 16.43 -16.92
C ILE A 58 14.86 17.04 -18.26
N ASN A 59 14.12 16.85 -19.35
CA ASN A 59 14.48 17.38 -20.67
C ASN A 59 13.97 18.81 -20.92
N SER A 60 13.12 19.36 -20.05
CA SER A 60 12.56 20.71 -20.16
C SER A 60 12.81 21.45 -18.86
N PHE A 61 13.92 22.20 -18.81
CA PHE A 61 14.50 22.85 -17.63
C PHE A 61 13.62 23.96 -16.99
N GLU A 62 12.38 24.13 -17.42
CA GLU A 62 11.41 24.97 -16.72
C GLU A 62 10.50 24.08 -15.87
N ALA A 63 10.81 24.02 -14.58
CA ALA A 63 9.96 23.44 -13.57
C ALA A 63 8.62 24.17 -13.53
N ASN A 64 7.65 23.71 -14.32
CA ASN A 64 6.27 24.12 -14.16
C ASN A 64 5.81 23.64 -12.79
N ASN A 65 5.80 24.54 -11.79
CA ASN A 65 5.34 24.29 -10.43
C ASN A 65 3.99 23.56 -10.40
N THR A 66 3.11 23.87 -11.36
CA THR A 66 1.79 23.24 -11.50
C THR A 66 1.88 21.73 -11.67
N LEU A 67 2.84 21.24 -12.44
CA LEU A 67 2.98 19.83 -12.77
C LEU A 67 3.57 19.02 -11.60
N GLN A 68 4.48 19.61 -10.84
CA GLN A 68 4.97 19.03 -9.59
C GLN A 68 3.85 18.92 -8.55
N ILE A 69 3.04 19.98 -8.39
CA ILE A 69 1.88 19.98 -7.48
C ILE A 69 0.88 18.88 -7.87
N VAL A 70 0.59 18.72 -9.16
CA VAL A 70 -0.31 17.65 -9.64
C VAL A 70 0.27 16.28 -9.32
N SER A 71 1.56 16.06 -9.53
CA SER A 71 2.24 14.81 -9.18
C SER A 71 2.17 14.51 -7.68
N ASP A 72 2.33 15.52 -6.82
CA ASP A 72 2.25 15.40 -5.37
C ASP A 72 0.82 15.03 -4.92
N ILE A 73 -0.19 15.64 -5.53
CA ILE A 73 -1.60 15.31 -5.27
C ILE A 73 -1.88 13.85 -5.64
N PHE A 74 -1.42 13.39 -6.81
CA PHE A 74 -1.58 11.98 -7.21
C PHE A 74 -0.85 11.02 -6.26
N PHE A 75 0.35 11.38 -5.80
CA PHE A 75 1.09 10.59 -4.82
C PHE A 75 0.30 10.44 -3.51
N VAL A 76 -0.28 11.54 -2.99
CA VAL A 76 -1.10 11.52 -1.77
C VAL A 76 -2.37 10.69 -1.97
N ILE A 77 -3.09 10.87 -3.08
CA ILE A 77 -4.30 10.09 -3.40
C ILE A 77 -3.96 8.59 -3.50
N GLY A 78 -2.88 8.25 -4.19
CA GLY A 78 -2.41 6.87 -4.33
C GLY A 78 -2.10 6.23 -2.97
N ASN A 79 -1.42 6.96 -2.07
CA ASN A 79 -1.14 6.50 -0.70
C ASN A 79 -2.41 6.29 0.12
N ILE A 80 -3.42 7.16 -0.04
CA ILE A 80 -4.72 6.99 0.63
C ILE A 80 -5.40 5.71 0.13
N LEU A 81 -5.52 5.51 -1.19
CA LEU A 81 -6.13 4.32 -1.78
C LEU A 81 -5.40 3.03 -1.35
N TRP A 82 -4.07 3.07 -1.39
CA TRP A 82 -3.23 1.96 -0.92
C TRP A 82 -3.51 1.61 0.55
N THR A 83 -3.60 2.63 1.42
CA THR A 83 -3.92 2.47 2.84
C THR A 83 -5.32 1.89 3.04
N ILE A 84 -6.30 2.32 2.25
CA ILE A 84 -7.67 1.79 2.33
C ILE A 84 -7.67 0.30 1.95
N GLY A 85 -7.06 -0.03 0.82
CA GLY A 85 -7.05 -1.40 0.30
C GLY A 85 -6.40 -2.39 1.26
N ILE A 86 -5.24 -2.05 1.84
CA ILE A 86 -4.54 -2.96 2.76
C ILE A 86 -5.33 -3.18 4.06
N ASN A 87 -5.97 -2.12 4.57
CA ASN A 87 -6.81 -2.21 5.75
C ASN A 87 -8.08 -3.02 5.51
N ALA A 88 -8.69 -2.90 4.32
CA ALA A 88 -9.82 -3.73 3.91
C ALA A 88 -9.45 -5.22 3.91
N ILE A 89 -8.32 -5.57 3.27
CA ILE A 89 -7.84 -6.96 3.18
C ILE A 89 -7.58 -7.53 4.58
N GLN A 90 -6.90 -6.78 5.46
CA GLN A 90 -6.61 -7.24 6.82
C GLN A 90 -7.88 -7.49 7.65
N LEU A 91 -8.87 -6.61 7.52
CA LEU A 91 -10.15 -6.76 8.21
C LEU A 91 -10.91 -7.99 7.70
N SER A 92 -11.03 -8.13 6.37
CA SER A 92 -11.71 -9.27 5.74
C SER A 92 -11.00 -10.59 6.01
N TYR A 93 -9.66 -10.60 6.09
CA TYR A 93 -8.86 -11.79 6.44
C TYR A 93 -9.15 -12.28 7.86
N ARG A 94 -9.14 -11.37 8.84
CA ARG A 94 -9.46 -11.72 10.23
C ARG A 94 -10.87 -12.28 10.36
N ALA A 95 -11.82 -11.64 9.68
CA ALA A 95 -13.18 -12.14 9.62
C ALA A 95 -13.23 -13.52 8.92
N PHE A 96 -12.50 -13.74 7.82
CA PHE A 96 -12.49 -15.01 7.11
C PHE A 96 -11.98 -16.17 7.99
N ILE A 97 -10.91 -15.97 8.76
CA ILE A 97 -10.41 -17.01 9.69
C ILE A 97 -11.47 -17.44 10.70
N LEU A 98 -12.21 -16.48 11.26
CA LEU A 98 -13.26 -16.76 12.25
C LEU A 98 -14.43 -17.56 11.67
N ASP A 99 -14.67 -17.48 10.35
CA ASP A 99 -15.75 -18.20 9.69
C ASP A 99 -15.36 -19.59 9.20
N CYS A 100 -14.07 -19.84 8.92
CA CYS A 100 -13.62 -21.08 8.29
C CYS A 100 -12.92 -22.06 9.25
N PHE A 101 -12.42 -21.61 10.40
CA PHE A 101 -11.61 -22.43 11.30
C PHE A 101 -12.24 -22.55 12.70
N ASP A 102 -12.04 -23.71 13.32
CA ASP A 102 -12.38 -23.94 14.73
C ASP A 102 -11.42 -23.20 15.66
N SER A 103 -11.86 -22.92 16.89
CA SER A 103 -11.14 -22.07 17.87
C SER A 103 -9.68 -22.48 18.12
N VAL A 104 -9.36 -23.77 18.04
CA VAL A 104 -7.99 -24.29 18.20
C VAL A 104 -7.11 -23.96 16.98
N ASP A 105 -7.67 -24.05 15.77
CA ASP A 105 -6.94 -23.81 14.53
C ASP A 105 -6.89 -22.31 14.14
N GLN A 106 -7.84 -21.50 14.62
CA GLN A 106 -7.80 -20.04 14.48
C GLN A 106 -6.51 -19.43 15.02
N VAL A 107 -6.01 -19.94 16.17
CA VAL A 107 -4.74 -19.50 16.76
C VAL A 107 -3.57 -19.79 15.82
N ARG A 108 -3.54 -20.98 15.22
CA ARG A 108 -2.48 -21.38 14.28
C ARG A 108 -2.50 -20.54 13.01
N ALA A 109 -3.69 -20.35 12.42
CA ALA A 109 -3.86 -19.51 11.23
C ALA A 109 -3.41 -18.06 11.47
N ASN A 110 -3.79 -17.49 12.62
CA ASN A 110 -3.38 -16.13 12.98
C ASN A 110 -1.87 -16.02 13.24
N LEU A 111 -1.25 -17.03 13.86
CA LEU A 111 0.20 -17.07 14.08
C LEU A 111 0.99 -17.13 12.76
N ILE A 112 0.56 -17.96 11.82
CA ILE A 112 1.19 -18.06 10.49
C ILE A 112 1.05 -16.71 9.78
N GLY A 113 -0.15 -16.12 9.76
CA GLY A 113 -0.38 -14.81 9.17
C GLY A 113 0.50 -13.71 9.78
N ALA A 114 0.64 -13.69 11.11
CA ALA A 114 1.49 -12.74 11.81
C ALA A 114 2.98 -12.93 11.49
N PHE A 115 3.45 -14.18 11.44
CA PHE A 115 4.83 -14.52 11.07
C PHE A 115 5.16 -14.07 9.65
N MET A 116 4.29 -14.37 8.70
CA MET A 116 4.47 -13.97 7.29
C MET A 116 4.40 -12.45 7.12
N GLY A 117 3.48 -11.79 7.82
CA GLY A 117 3.42 -10.33 7.87
C GLY A 117 4.69 -9.71 8.44
N GLY A 118 5.25 -10.31 9.51
CA GLY A 118 6.49 -9.88 10.14
C GLY A 118 7.68 -9.92 9.17
N ILE A 119 7.89 -11.07 8.52
CA ILE A 119 8.94 -11.23 7.48
C ILE A 119 8.79 -10.13 6.43
N GLY A 120 7.57 -9.89 5.98
CA GLY A 120 7.35 -8.92 4.93
C GLY A 120 7.65 -7.48 5.31
N GLN A 121 7.28 -7.08 6.52
CA GLN A 121 7.67 -5.77 7.05
C GLN A 121 9.19 -5.65 7.17
N THR A 122 9.88 -6.70 7.63
CA THR A 122 11.35 -6.69 7.72
C THR A 122 12.01 -6.44 6.37
N PHE A 123 11.57 -7.14 5.32
CA PHE A 123 12.09 -6.91 3.96
C PHE A 123 11.80 -5.49 3.47
N TYR A 124 10.57 -5.00 3.67
CA TYR A 124 10.19 -3.64 3.30
C TYR A 124 11.10 -2.59 3.94
N PHE A 125 11.33 -2.68 5.26
CA PHE A 125 12.21 -1.74 5.97
C PHE A 125 13.67 -1.87 5.53
N ALA A 126 14.16 -3.10 5.31
CA ALA A 126 15.53 -3.33 4.86
C ALA A 126 15.79 -2.66 3.50
N VAL A 127 14.91 -2.85 2.52
CA VAL A 127 15.04 -2.22 1.19
C VAL A 127 14.91 -0.71 1.31
N THR A 128 13.94 -0.21 2.08
CA THR A 128 13.73 1.24 2.27
C THR A 128 14.97 1.92 2.83
N ILE A 129 15.65 1.30 3.80
CA ILE A 129 16.88 1.84 4.39
C ILE A 129 18.01 1.89 3.36
N ILE A 130 18.22 0.82 2.59
CA ILE A 130 19.28 0.76 1.56
C ILE A 130 19.09 1.90 0.54
N VAL A 131 17.85 2.09 0.09
CA VAL A 131 17.46 3.12 -0.86
C VAL A 131 17.66 4.51 -0.29
N TYR A 132 17.21 4.73 0.95
CA TYR A 132 17.37 6.01 1.63
C TYR A 132 18.86 6.39 1.76
N VAL A 133 19.72 5.46 2.17
CA VAL A 133 21.17 5.68 2.29
C VAL A 133 21.79 6.00 0.93
N SER A 134 21.32 5.37 -0.15
CA SER A 134 21.84 5.61 -1.50
C SER A 134 21.49 7.02 -2.02
N ILE A 135 20.39 7.60 -1.55
CA ILE A 135 19.84 8.90 -2.02
C ILE A 135 20.29 10.09 -1.14
N GLN A 136 20.72 9.84 0.10
CA GLN A 136 21.28 10.83 1.03
C GLN A 136 22.19 11.90 0.39
N PRO A 137 23.21 11.55 -0.42
CA PRO A 137 24.13 12.54 -0.99
C PRO A 137 23.45 13.49 -1.98
N GLU A 138 22.42 13.05 -2.70
CA GLU A 138 21.69 13.88 -3.66
C GLU A 138 20.74 14.85 -2.97
N VAL A 139 20.11 14.41 -1.88
CA VAL A 139 19.17 15.24 -1.09
C VAL A 139 19.88 16.40 -0.39
N HIS A 140 21.12 16.21 0.07
CA HIS A 140 21.91 17.28 0.69
C HIS A 140 22.53 18.28 -0.31
N SER A 141 22.39 18.04 -1.62
CA SER A 141 22.97 18.87 -2.68
C SER A 141 21.93 19.82 -3.30
N THR A 142 22.37 20.68 -4.23
CA THR A 142 21.49 21.56 -5.04
C THR A 142 20.45 20.80 -5.89
N ASN A 143 20.52 19.46 -5.95
CA ASN A 143 19.63 18.57 -6.69
C ASN A 143 18.55 17.91 -5.80
N GLU A 144 18.09 18.56 -4.73
CA GLU A 144 17.09 18.04 -3.78
C GLU A 144 15.83 17.46 -4.47
N GLN A 145 15.37 18.10 -5.56
CA GLN A 145 14.22 17.63 -6.36
C GLN A 145 14.46 16.27 -7.04
N ARG A 146 15.70 15.98 -7.47
CA ARG A 146 16.06 14.69 -8.08
C ARG A 146 16.07 13.58 -7.03
N GLY A 147 16.66 13.84 -5.87
CA GLY A 147 16.67 12.90 -4.75
C GLY A 147 15.25 12.54 -4.28
N MET A 148 14.36 13.54 -4.17
CA MET A 148 12.95 13.30 -3.84
C MET A 148 12.21 12.48 -4.91
N THR A 149 12.53 12.66 -6.19
CA THR A 149 11.93 11.89 -7.29
C THR A 149 12.34 10.42 -7.22
N ILE A 150 13.63 10.15 -7.03
CA ILE A 150 14.15 8.78 -6.94
C ILE A 150 13.58 8.08 -5.70
N ALA A 151 13.48 8.78 -4.57
CA ALA A 151 12.88 8.23 -3.36
C ALA A 151 11.41 7.83 -3.56
N ARG A 152 10.62 8.63 -4.28
CA ARG A 152 9.22 8.33 -4.61
C ARG A 152 9.09 7.11 -5.52
N LEU A 153 9.94 7.02 -6.54
CA LEU A 153 9.89 5.95 -7.52
C LEU A 153 10.30 4.61 -6.90
N VAL A 154 11.38 4.62 -6.13
CA VAL A 154 11.84 3.41 -5.45
C VAL A 154 10.89 3.03 -4.31
N GLY A 155 10.39 3.99 -3.53
CA GLY A 155 9.38 3.73 -2.51
C GLY A 155 8.09 3.15 -3.09
N GLY A 156 7.58 3.72 -4.19
CA GLY A 156 6.42 3.22 -4.92
C GLY A 156 6.64 1.82 -5.50
N TYR A 157 7.81 1.57 -6.09
CA TYR A 157 8.17 0.28 -6.67
C TYR A 157 8.31 -0.81 -5.61
N VAL A 158 8.92 -0.50 -4.47
CA VAL A 158 9.05 -1.44 -3.34
C VAL A 158 7.68 -1.78 -2.77
N LEU A 159 6.79 -0.79 -2.59
CA LEU A 159 5.40 -1.03 -2.17
C LEU A 159 4.63 -1.89 -3.17
N TYR A 160 4.83 -1.66 -4.47
CA TYR A 160 4.17 -2.39 -5.55
C TYR A 160 4.64 -3.85 -5.63
N VAL A 161 5.96 -4.09 -5.66
CA VAL A 161 6.54 -5.44 -5.71
C VAL A 161 6.21 -6.23 -4.45
N PHE A 162 6.28 -5.60 -3.27
CA PHE A 162 6.00 -6.29 -2.02
C PHE A 162 4.54 -6.71 -1.90
N SER A 163 3.64 -5.90 -2.45
CA SER A 163 2.22 -6.23 -2.47
C SER A 163 1.88 -7.43 -3.35
N LEU A 164 2.51 -7.56 -4.51
CA LEU A 164 2.32 -8.69 -5.41
C LEU A 164 2.69 -10.03 -4.77
N VAL A 165 3.61 -10.01 -3.79
CA VAL A 165 4.08 -11.20 -3.07
C VAL A 165 3.19 -11.54 -1.87
N LEU A 166 2.68 -10.55 -1.12
CA LEU A 166 1.83 -10.81 0.04
C LEU A 166 0.38 -11.18 -0.31
N LEU A 167 -0.18 -10.57 -1.36
CA LEU A 167 -1.57 -10.75 -1.77
C LEU A 167 -1.99 -12.19 -2.06
N PRO A 168 -1.21 -13.02 -2.80
CA PRO A 168 -1.60 -14.41 -3.05
C PRO A 168 -1.48 -15.29 -1.79
N ILE A 169 -0.62 -14.95 -0.83
CA ILE A 169 -0.39 -15.82 0.33
C ILE A 169 -1.44 -15.60 1.43
N SER A 170 -1.93 -14.38 1.60
CA SER A 170 -3.05 -14.11 2.53
C SER A 170 -4.41 -14.63 2.05
N VAL A 171 -4.54 -14.95 0.76
CA VAL A 171 -5.79 -15.42 0.13
C VAL A 171 -5.84 -16.95 0.04
N CYS A 172 -4.69 -17.63 0.04
CA CYS A 172 -4.59 -19.08 -0.20
C CYS A 172 -4.26 -19.95 1.03
N VAL A 173 -4.05 -19.35 2.21
CA VAL A 173 -4.00 -20.05 3.51
C VAL A 173 -5.33 -19.88 4.22
#